data_AF-A0AAV8F5N2-F1
#
_entry.id   AF-A0AAV8F5N2-F1
#
_cell.length_a   1.000
_cell.length_b   1.000
_cell.length_c   1.000
_cell.angle_alpha   90.00
_cell.angle_beta   90.00
_cell.angle_gamma   90.00
#
_symmetry.space_group_name_H-M   'P 1'
#
loop_
_entity.id
_entity.type
_entity.pdbx_description
1 polymer ?
#
loop_
_entity_poly.entity_id
_entity_poly.type
_entity_poly.pdbx_seq_one_letter_code
_entity_poly.pdbx_strand_id
1 'polypeptide(L)'
;MALSLAVLSAPFLPFTKCSSRFSHCAAAATALFRTLSCTPLNPSPLPRLLHSMATASDRSSPLQNPLHFPSSAIKIPTGGAIKTVDSASNGSDHPSLVVVSFYRFADFPDHASFRKPLKDLCEELRVSGGIILAPEGINGSICGTRESVERVLSFIQSDKRLKGLRMVESPVTPEDEAIHHGHTSSSPVGAGEDAPFRWDHVRVKLKKEIVTFGDPSVMPTKMVGKYVKPRDWNALISDPETMVIDVRNMYEIRIGKFKRAVDPCTNAFRKFPTWIDEQFEMKKSEESENASTEDGTHMQSENGKQKSLPRVAMYCTGGIRCEKASSFLLSKGFKEVYHLEGGILKYLEEVPKGESLWEGECFVFDKRVSVEHGLVPGTHKLCYGCKQPISNEDMKSPEWEYGVSCPYCFSSKSEEEKERARARQRQFETWGIIGGPDKGRRNPNPVKFSGEDDSKSRRFPNSI
;
A
#
# COMPACT_ATOMS: atom_id res chain seq x y z
N MET A 1 -30.01 -20.78 -36.74
CA MET A 1 -31.24 -20.50 -37.49
C MET A 1 -32.41 -21.09 -36.73
N ALA A 2 -33.43 -20.26 -36.44
CA ALA A 2 -34.81 -20.50 -35.96
C ALA A 2 -35.01 -21.37 -34.69
N LEU A 3 -35.42 -20.83 -33.53
CA LEU A 3 -36.71 -20.25 -33.07
C LEU A 3 -37.81 -21.25 -32.66
N SER A 4 -38.43 -20.89 -31.52
CA SER A 4 -39.79 -21.19 -31.01
C SER A 4 -40.05 -22.54 -30.32
N LEU A 5 -40.35 -22.56 -29.01
CA LEU A 5 -41.59 -22.20 -28.27
C LEU A 5 -42.56 -23.38 -28.15
N ALA A 6 -42.82 -23.85 -26.93
CA ALA A 6 -44.17 -24.23 -26.47
C ALA A 6 -44.21 -24.45 -24.95
N VAL A 7 -45.26 -23.90 -24.35
CA VAL A 7 -45.69 -23.88 -22.95
C VAL A 7 -46.79 -24.93 -22.75
N LEU A 8 -46.80 -25.66 -21.64
CA LEU A 8 -47.98 -26.33 -21.03
C LEU A 8 -47.73 -26.45 -19.50
N SER A 9 -48.33 -25.61 -18.64
CA SER A 9 -49.62 -25.79 -17.92
C SER A 9 -49.65 -27.00 -16.95
N ALA A 10 -49.42 -26.84 -15.63
CA ALA A 10 -50.36 -26.48 -14.54
C ALA A 10 -50.75 -27.74 -13.69
N PRO A 11 -51.59 -27.71 -12.62
CA PRO A 11 -51.58 -26.92 -11.35
C PRO A 11 -51.93 -27.75 -10.05
N PHE A 12 -52.14 -27.05 -8.91
CA PHE A 12 -52.83 -27.43 -7.63
C PHE A 12 -52.04 -28.21 -6.53
N LEU A 13 -51.64 -27.60 -5.38
CA LEU A 13 -52.36 -27.19 -4.13
C LEU A 13 -52.47 -28.34 -3.06
N PRO A 14 -52.79 -28.09 -1.75
CA PRO A 14 -51.96 -27.54 -0.64
C PRO A 14 -52.13 -28.37 0.69
N PHE A 15 -51.90 -27.74 1.88
CA PHE A 15 -52.09 -28.23 3.30
C PHE A 15 -50.88 -29.01 3.89
N THR A 16 -50.41 -28.88 5.15
CA THR A 16 -50.82 -28.16 6.37
C THR A 16 -49.68 -28.15 7.40
N LYS A 17 -49.75 -27.20 8.35
CA LYS A 17 -49.00 -27.18 9.62
C LYS A 17 -49.28 -28.43 10.48
N CYS A 18 -48.27 -28.93 11.20
CA CYS A 18 -48.46 -29.48 12.55
C CYS A 18 -47.16 -29.43 13.37
N SER A 19 -47.30 -29.09 14.64
CA SER A 19 -46.23 -28.95 15.64
C SER A 19 -45.84 -30.30 16.25
N SER A 20 -44.60 -30.46 16.71
CA SER A 20 -44.34 -31.11 18.01
C SER A 20 -42.94 -30.76 18.53
N ARG A 21 -42.87 -30.56 19.84
CA ARG A 21 -41.67 -30.37 20.66
C ARG A 21 -40.97 -31.72 20.88
N PHE A 22 -39.64 -31.75 20.87
CA PHE A 22 -38.86 -32.56 21.81
C PHE A 22 -37.51 -31.90 22.13
N SER A 23 -37.08 -32.13 23.36
CA SER A 23 -36.07 -31.43 24.14
C SER A 23 -34.63 -31.95 23.93
N HIS A 24 -33.68 -31.02 24.07
CA HIS A 24 -32.35 -31.16 24.73
C HIS A 24 -31.27 -32.06 24.09
N CYS A 25 -30.22 -31.45 23.53
CA CYS A 25 -28.88 -31.38 24.14
C CYS A 25 -27.82 -30.75 23.20
N ALA A 26 -26.81 -30.10 23.81
CA ALA A 26 -25.58 -29.52 23.26
C ALA A 26 -25.70 -28.19 22.48
N ALA A 27 -25.88 -27.10 23.23
CA ALA A 27 -25.54 -25.76 22.77
C ALA A 27 -24.01 -25.56 22.82
N ALA A 28 -23.33 -25.79 21.69
CA ALA A 28 -22.01 -25.21 21.46
C ALA A 28 -22.23 -23.74 21.06
N ALA A 29 -21.70 -22.82 21.87
CA ALA A 29 -21.78 -21.39 21.63
C ALA A 29 -20.94 -21.04 20.39
N THR A 30 -21.56 -21.09 19.21
CA THR A 30 -20.99 -20.50 17.99
C THR A 30 -21.19 -19.01 18.10
N ALA A 31 -20.14 -18.27 18.46
CA ALA A 31 -20.14 -16.82 18.37
C ALA A 31 -20.24 -16.44 16.89
N LEU A 32 -21.45 -16.09 16.44
CA LEU A 32 -21.68 -15.48 15.13
C LEU A 32 -20.99 -14.11 15.13
N PHE A 33 -19.74 -14.08 14.67
CA PHE A 33 -19.08 -12.84 14.29
C PHE A 33 -19.93 -12.19 13.19
N ARG A 34 -20.28 -10.91 13.40
CA ARG A 34 -21.11 -10.14 12.49
C ARG A 34 -20.31 -9.88 11.20
N THR A 35 -20.33 -10.83 10.26
CA THR A 35 -19.75 -10.65 8.92
C THR A 35 -20.64 -9.70 8.13
N LEU A 36 -20.44 -8.40 8.30
CA LEU A 36 -21.04 -7.40 7.42
C LEU A 36 -20.19 -7.32 6.14
N SER A 37 -20.61 -8.00 5.08
CA SER A 37 -20.15 -7.66 3.74
C SER A 37 -20.82 -6.36 3.32
N CYS A 38 -20.07 -5.25 3.29
CA CYS A 38 -20.59 -3.98 2.81
C CYS A 38 -20.53 -3.92 1.28
N THR A 39 -21.71 -3.81 0.65
CA THR A 39 -21.83 -3.22 -0.69
C THR A 39 -21.65 -1.70 -0.59
N PRO A 40 -21.02 -1.04 -1.57
CA PRO A 40 -20.78 0.39 -1.49
C PRO A 40 -22.08 1.20 -1.66
N LEU A 41 -22.48 1.93 -0.63
CA LEU A 41 -23.52 2.96 -0.69
C LEU A 41 -22.88 4.32 -0.97
N ASN A 42 -23.39 5.01 -2.00
CA ASN A 42 -23.03 6.38 -2.38
C ASN A 42 -23.39 7.38 -1.28
N PRO A 43 -22.46 8.25 -0.81
CA PRO A 43 -22.83 9.38 0.05
C PRO A 43 -23.20 10.61 -0.77
N SER A 44 -24.40 11.13 -0.55
CA SER A 44 -24.85 12.45 -1.01
C SER A 44 -24.19 13.57 -0.18
N PRO A 45 -23.98 14.78 -0.75
CA PRO A 45 -23.23 15.84 -0.08
C PRO A 45 -24.12 16.71 0.82
N LEU A 46 -23.61 17.08 2.00
CA LEU A 46 -24.16 18.14 2.85
C LEU A 46 -23.20 19.36 2.91
N PRO A 47 -23.72 20.58 3.13
CA PRO A 47 -23.08 21.82 2.70
C PRO A 47 -22.02 22.39 3.66
N ARG A 48 -21.09 23.15 3.07
CA ARG A 48 -19.97 23.86 3.74
C ARG A 48 -20.44 25.10 4.50
N LEU A 49 -19.95 25.26 5.72
CA LEU A 49 -19.94 26.53 6.46
C LEU A 49 -18.56 27.19 6.32
N LEU A 50 -18.55 28.42 5.82
CA LEU A 50 -17.41 29.34 5.76
C LEU A 50 -17.06 29.81 7.18
N HIS A 51 -15.77 29.84 7.52
CA HIS A 51 -15.26 30.68 8.61
C HIS A 51 -14.02 31.46 8.16
N SER A 52 -14.07 32.74 8.52
CA SER A 52 -13.20 33.85 8.15
C SER A 52 -11.77 33.71 8.67
N MET A 53 -10.83 34.22 7.88
CA MET A 53 -9.46 34.49 8.29
C MET A 53 -9.40 35.62 9.32
N ALA A 54 -8.48 35.49 10.28
CA ALA A 54 -8.01 36.60 11.10
C ALA A 54 -6.48 36.53 11.16
N THR A 55 -5.86 37.64 10.76
CA THR A 55 -4.43 37.91 10.75
C THR A 55 -3.96 38.34 12.14
N ALA A 56 -2.80 37.85 12.58
CA ALA A 56 -2.07 38.43 13.70
C ALA A 56 -0.57 38.45 13.39
N SER A 57 -0.05 39.66 13.22
CA SER A 57 1.35 40.06 13.39
C SER A 57 1.74 39.94 14.87
N ASP A 58 2.99 39.58 15.20
CA ASP A 58 4.03 40.57 15.53
C ASP A 58 5.35 39.92 16.00
N ARG A 59 6.44 40.66 15.75
CA ARG A 59 7.74 40.76 16.46
C ARG A 59 8.75 39.60 16.55
N SER A 60 9.83 39.87 15.83
CA SER A 60 11.24 39.49 15.98
C SER A 60 11.87 39.64 17.38
N SER A 61 12.87 38.82 17.69
CA SER A 61 14.26 39.25 18.03
C SER A 61 15.24 38.06 18.09
N PRO A 62 16.55 38.25 17.83
CA PRO A 62 17.50 37.19 17.49
C PRO A 62 18.45 36.81 18.63
N LEU A 63 18.94 35.56 18.63
CA LEU A 63 20.14 35.18 19.38
C LEU A 63 21.09 34.37 18.48
N GLN A 64 22.33 34.83 18.45
CA GLN A 64 23.48 34.32 17.70
C GLN A 64 24.14 33.14 18.42
N ASN A 65 24.46 32.08 17.66
CA ASN A 65 25.68 31.23 17.58
C ASN A 65 26.45 30.76 18.84
N PRO A 66 27.39 29.78 18.74
CA PRO A 66 27.54 28.64 17.81
C PRO A 66 27.86 27.31 18.55
N LEU A 67 27.66 26.13 17.94
CA LEU A 67 28.43 24.93 18.34
C LEU A 67 28.81 24.08 17.12
N HIS A 68 30.11 24.07 16.84
CA HIS A 68 30.80 23.15 15.94
C HIS A 68 30.75 21.72 16.50
N PHE A 69 30.36 20.75 15.67
CA PHE A 69 30.65 19.33 15.90
C PHE A 69 31.30 18.72 14.64
N PRO A 70 32.30 17.83 14.80
CA PRO A 70 33.13 17.37 13.69
C PRO A 70 32.40 16.35 12.80
N SER A 71 32.44 16.60 11.50
CA SER A 71 32.00 15.66 10.47
C SER A 71 32.98 14.49 10.38
N SER A 72 32.60 13.33 10.91
CA SER A 72 33.28 12.07 10.59
C SER A 72 32.66 11.50 9.32
N ALA A 73 33.32 11.73 8.19
CA ALA A 73 32.95 11.15 6.91
C ALA A 73 33.06 9.63 6.98
N ILE A 74 31.93 8.93 6.79
CA ILE A 74 31.89 7.49 6.56
C ILE A 74 32.56 7.23 5.22
N LYS A 75 33.75 6.60 5.25
CA LYS A 75 34.52 6.25 4.05
C LYS A 75 33.79 5.15 3.26
N ILE A 76 33.45 5.46 2.02
CA ILE A 76 33.03 4.49 1.01
C ILE A 76 34.27 3.66 0.61
N PRO A 77 34.23 2.32 0.62
CA PRO A 77 35.36 1.51 0.15
C PRO A 77 35.56 1.68 -1.35
N THR A 78 36.68 2.28 -1.75
CA THR A 78 37.12 2.39 -3.14
C THR A 78 37.94 1.16 -3.54
N GLY A 79 37.50 0.47 -4.59
CA GLY A 79 38.37 -0.19 -5.59
C GLY A 79 39.11 -1.48 -5.19
N GLY A 80 38.57 -2.62 -5.62
CA GLY A 80 39.34 -3.82 -5.95
C GLY A 80 39.43 -3.96 -7.46
N ALA A 81 40.64 -4.10 -7.99
CA ALA A 81 40.94 -4.13 -9.43
C ALA A 81 40.20 -5.26 -10.17
N ILE A 82 39.50 -4.91 -11.26
CA ILE A 82 38.92 -5.85 -12.21
C ILE A 82 40.07 -6.49 -12.99
N LYS A 83 40.28 -7.79 -12.78
CA LYS A 83 41.13 -8.60 -13.67
C LYS A 83 40.34 -8.87 -14.94
N THR A 84 40.91 -8.48 -16.08
CA THR A 84 40.45 -8.88 -17.41
C THR A 84 40.65 -10.39 -17.57
N VAL A 85 39.56 -11.10 -17.86
CA VAL A 85 39.59 -12.49 -18.31
C VAL A 85 38.92 -12.51 -19.68
N ASP A 86 39.72 -12.67 -20.72
CA ASP A 86 39.26 -13.03 -22.06
C ASP A 86 38.89 -14.51 -22.06
N SER A 87 37.62 -14.86 -22.29
CA SER A 87 37.25 -16.05 -23.08
C SER A 87 35.77 -15.99 -23.48
N ALA A 88 35.52 -16.26 -24.75
CA ALA A 88 34.22 -16.24 -25.39
C ALA A 88 33.26 -17.30 -24.85
N SER A 89 32.03 -16.88 -24.55
CA SER A 89 30.83 -17.73 -24.60
C SER A 89 29.69 -16.93 -25.23
N ASN A 90 29.33 -17.28 -26.47
CA ASN A 90 28.13 -16.82 -27.14
C ASN A 90 26.90 -17.41 -26.43
N GLY A 91 26.26 -16.59 -25.61
CA GLY A 91 24.92 -16.78 -25.08
C GLY A 91 24.41 -15.39 -24.73
N SER A 92 23.26 -14.99 -25.28
CA SER A 92 22.60 -13.73 -24.94
C SER A 92 22.04 -13.81 -23.52
N ASP A 93 22.92 -13.78 -22.53
CA ASP A 93 22.58 -13.80 -21.10
C ASP A 93 22.31 -12.35 -20.69
N HIS A 94 21.11 -11.85 -21.01
CA HIS A 94 20.67 -10.58 -20.44
C HIS A 94 20.58 -10.76 -18.92
N PRO A 95 21.18 -9.87 -18.12
CA PRO A 95 21.18 -10.03 -16.68
C PRO A 95 19.75 -9.97 -16.15
N SER A 96 19.26 -11.10 -15.62
CA SER A 96 17.93 -11.21 -15.06
C SER A 96 17.69 -10.11 -14.02
N LEU A 97 16.64 -9.31 -14.26
CA LEU A 97 16.20 -8.29 -13.34
C LEU A 97 15.40 -8.93 -12.19
N VAL A 98 15.54 -8.34 -11.01
CA VAL A 98 14.83 -8.77 -9.81
C VAL A 98 14.16 -7.58 -9.13
N VAL A 99 12.99 -7.83 -8.56
CA VAL A 99 12.36 -6.91 -7.62
C VAL A 99 12.55 -7.45 -6.21
N VAL A 100 13.17 -6.66 -5.33
CA VAL A 100 13.27 -7.01 -3.91
C VAL A 100 12.49 -6.00 -3.09
N SER A 101 11.45 -6.49 -2.41
CA SER A 101 10.75 -5.75 -1.37
C SER A 101 11.35 -6.12 -0.02
N PHE A 102 11.65 -5.12 0.80
CA PHE A 102 12.32 -5.32 2.07
C PHE A 102 11.88 -4.34 3.15
N TYR A 103 12.01 -4.75 4.41
CA TYR A 103 11.87 -3.84 5.54
C TYR A 103 12.63 -4.33 6.78
N ARG A 104 12.86 -3.40 7.70
CA ARG A 104 13.38 -3.69 9.04
C ARG A 104 12.98 -2.58 10.01
N PHE A 105 12.38 -2.96 11.13
CA PHE A 105 12.22 -2.08 12.27
C PHE A 105 13.51 -2.04 13.09
N ALA A 106 13.96 -0.84 13.46
CA ALA A 106 15.15 -0.60 14.26
C ALA A 106 15.08 0.76 14.96
N ASP A 107 15.81 0.92 16.06
CA ASP A 107 16.04 2.25 16.63
C ASP A 107 17.10 2.98 15.79
N PHE A 108 16.63 3.87 14.91
CA PHE A 108 17.41 4.48 13.82
C PHE A 108 17.23 6.01 13.76
N PRO A 109 17.47 6.76 14.85
CA PRO A 109 17.15 8.18 14.94
C PRO A 109 17.92 9.06 13.93
N ASP A 110 19.15 8.69 13.60
CA ASP A 110 20.07 9.32 12.64
C ASP A 110 19.83 8.92 11.17
N HIS A 111 18.72 8.23 10.88
CA HIS A 111 18.31 7.77 9.52
C HIS A 111 18.47 8.81 8.40
N ALA A 112 18.30 10.10 8.70
CA ALA A 112 18.43 11.18 7.72
C ALA A 112 19.81 11.23 7.07
N SER A 113 20.87 10.89 7.81
CA SER A 113 22.25 10.83 7.31
C SER A 113 22.45 9.71 6.27
N PHE A 114 21.67 8.64 6.37
CA PHE A 114 21.74 7.47 5.49
C PHE A 114 21.15 7.73 4.09
N ARG A 115 20.28 8.74 3.97
CA ARG A 115 19.53 9.03 2.73
C ARG A 115 20.43 9.30 1.53
N LYS A 116 21.41 10.19 1.68
CA LYS A 116 22.26 10.61 0.56
C LYS A 116 23.16 9.47 0.06
N PRO A 117 23.96 8.81 0.92
CA PRO A 117 24.79 7.68 0.49
C PRO A 117 23.99 6.56 -0.18
N LEU A 118 22.83 6.20 0.38
CA LEU A 118 21.97 5.17 -0.20
C LEU A 118 21.41 5.58 -1.58
N LYS A 119 20.97 6.84 -1.70
CA LYS A 119 20.44 7.36 -2.96
C LYS A 119 21.53 7.39 -4.04
N ASP A 120 22.71 7.91 -3.71
CA ASP A 120 23.85 8.01 -4.64
C ASP A 120 24.26 6.61 -5.13
N LEU A 121 24.33 5.62 -4.24
CA LEU A 121 24.64 4.23 -4.60
C LEU A 121 23.59 3.62 -5.54
N CYS A 122 22.31 3.81 -5.25
CA CYS A 122 21.25 3.33 -6.15
C CYS A 122 21.33 4.00 -7.53
N GLU A 123 21.63 5.30 -7.60
CA GLU A 123 21.80 6.02 -8.87
C GLU A 123 23.03 5.51 -9.66
N GLU A 124 24.16 5.28 -8.98
CA GLU A 124 25.38 4.70 -9.57
C GLU A 124 25.11 3.31 -10.16
N LEU A 125 24.44 2.45 -9.39
CA LEU A 125 24.14 1.06 -9.76
C LEU A 125 22.91 0.92 -10.66
N ARG A 126 22.28 2.04 -11.02
CA ARG A 126 21.03 2.11 -11.79
C ARG A 126 19.89 1.29 -11.18
N VAL A 127 19.90 1.16 -9.86
CA VAL A 127 18.80 0.57 -9.09
C VAL A 127 17.71 1.61 -8.94
N SER A 128 16.50 1.20 -9.27
CA SER A 128 15.30 2.02 -9.18
C SER A 128 14.40 1.54 -8.06
N GLY A 129 13.41 2.34 -7.68
CA GLY A 129 12.45 1.94 -6.65
C GLY A 129 12.16 3.00 -5.62
N GLY A 130 11.40 2.62 -4.60
CA GLY A 130 11.05 3.48 -3.47
C GLY A 130 11.65 2.95 -2.18
N ILE A 131 12.35 3.82 -1.44
CA ILE A 131 12.88 3.54 -0.11
C ILE A 131 12.37 4.62 0.85
N ILE A 132 11.87 4.20 1.99
CA ILE A 132 11.45 5.03 3.11
C ILE A 132 12.42 4.79 4.27
N LEU A 133 12.97 5.89 4.78
CA LEU A 133 13.76 5.93 6.01
C LEU A 133 12.97 6.69 7.06
N ALA A 134 12.92 6.16 8.28
CA ALA A 134 12.31 6.81 9.43
C ALA A 134 13.13 6.51 10.69
N PRO A 135 12.90 7.22 11.81
CA PRO A 135 13.53 6.91 13.09
C PRO A 135 13.32 5.46 13.54
N GLU A 136 12.24 4.82 13.09
CA GLU A 136 11.88 3.43 13.41
C GLU A 136 12.42 2.38 12.42
N GLY A 137 13.23 2.76 11.42
CA GLY A 137 13.91 1.82 10.54
C GLY A 137 13.83 2.14 9.04
N ILE A 138 13.72 1.09 8.22
CA ILE A 138 13.72 1.16 6.74
C ILE A 138 12.63 0.27 6.12
N ASN A 139 12.04 0.73 5.03
CA ASN A 139 11.10 -0.04 4.19
C ASN A 139 11.29 0.35 2.72
N GLY A 140 11.26 -0.60 1.79
CA GLY A 140 11.37 -0.27 0.38
C GLY A 140 11.10 -1.43 -0.56
N SER A 141 10.97 -1.08 -1.84
CA SER A 141 10.97 -2.01 -2.96
C SER A 141 11.87 -1.44 -4.03
N ILE A 142 12.87 -2.23 -4.43
CA ILE A 142 13.87 -1.84 -5.43
C ILE A 142 13.94 -2.85 -6.58
N CYS A 143 14.32 -2.37 -7.75
CA CYS A 143 14.48 -3.16 -8.96
C CYS A 143 15.80 -2.83 -9.65
N GLY A 144 16.48 -3.86 -10.15
CA GLY A 144 17.71 -3.78 -10.92
C GLY A 144 18.23 -5.18 -11.26
N THR A 145 19.43 -5.25 -11.83
CA THR A 145 20.12 -6.55 -12.00
C THR A 145 20.36 -7.18 -10.64
N ARG A 146 20.42 -8.51 -10.58
CA ARG A 146 20.69 -9.24 -9.32
C ARG A 146 21.91 -8.69 -8.58
N GLU A 147 23.04 -8.53 -9.28
CA GLU A 147 24.29 -7.99 -8.70
C GLU A 147 24.10 -6.57 -8.12
N SER A 148 23.47 -5.67 -8.86
CA SER A 148 23.25 -4.29 -8.41
C SER A 148 22.34 -4.23 -7.18
N VAL A 149 21.26 -5.01 -7.17
CA VAL A 149 20.34 -5.10 -6.04
C VAL A 149 21.04 -5.68 -4.80
N GLU A 150 21.81 -6.75 -4.96
CA GLU A 150 22.59 -7.35 -3.88
C GLU A 150 23.62 -6.38 -3.27
N ARG A 151 24.26 -5.55 -4.10
CA ARG A 151 25.17 -4.49 -3.64
C ARG A 151 24.45 -3.42 -2.80
N VAL A 152 23.27 -2.97 -3.24
CA VAL A 152 22.45 -2.02 -2.47
C VAL A 152 22.01 -2.64 -1.14
N LEU A 153 21.52 -3.88 -1.15
CA LEU A 153 21.09 -4.59 0.07
C LEU A 153 22.26 -4.83 1.03
N SER A 154 23.44 -5.13 0.51
CA SER A 154 24.67 -5.29 1.31
C SER A 154 25.08 -3.98 1.95
N PHE A 155 24.97 -2.85 1.24
CA PHE A 155 25.20 -1.53 1.80
C PHE A 155 24.22 -1.23 2.94
N ILE A 156 22.92 -1.51 2.76
CA ILE A 156 21.92 -1.34 3.82
C ILE A 156 22.29 -2.17 5.06
N GLN A 157 22.65 -3.45 4.86
CA GLN A 157 23.00 -4.37 5.94
C GLN A 157 24.39 -4.15 6.53
N SER A 158 25.19 -3.23 5.99
CA SER A 158 26.46 -2.82 6.61
C SER A 158 26.23 -2.07 7.92
N ASP A 159 25.09 -1.39 8.08
CA ASP A 159 24.65 -0.87 9.37
C ASP A 159 24.12 -2.02 10.23
N LYS A 160 24.74 -2.22 11.39
CA LYS A 160 24.41 -3.31 12.32
C LYS A 160 22.93 -3.32 12.73
N ARG A 161 22.27 -2.15 12.77
CA ARG A 161 20.86 -2.00 13.14
C ARG A 161 19.92 -2.53 12.06
N LEU A 162 20.36 -2.53 10.81
CA LEU A 162 19.59 -2.93 9.64
C LEU A 162 19.91 -4.35 9.15
N LYS A 163 20.75 -5.10 9.88
CA LYS A 163 21.01 -6.51 9.58
C LYS A 163 19.75 -7.36 9.71
N GLY A 164 19.65 -8.40 8.88
CA GLY A 164 18.49 -9.28 8.86
C GLY A 164 17.25 -8.57 8.34
N LEU A 165 17.41 -7.85 7.22
CA LEU A 165 16.29 -7.34 6.43
C LEU A 165 15.33 -8.49 6.17
N ARG A 166 14.04 -8.27 6.41
CA ARG A 166 13.02 -9.15 5.85
C ARG A 166 12.92 -8.81 4.38
N MET A 167 13.09 -9.80 3.51
CA MET A 167 13.13 -9.61 2.06
C MET A 167 12.17 -10.59 1.40
N VAL A 168 11.53 -10.15 0.33
CA VAL A 168 10.83 -10.99 -0.63
C VAL A 168 11.30 -10.60 -2.02
N GLU A 169 11.82 -11.58 -2.74
CA GLU A 169 12.24 -11.43 -4.13
C GLU A 169 11.09 -11.81 -5.06
N SER A 170 10.99 -11.16 -6.20
CA SER A 170 10.13 -11.60 -7.29
C SER A 170 10.84 -11.47 -8.62
N PRO A 171 10.66 -12.44 -9.54
CA PRO A 171 11.22 -12.35 -10.87
C PRO A 171 10.52 -11.25 -11.68
N VAL A 172 11.25 -10.72 -12.66
CA VAL A 172 10.78 -9.73 -13.64
C VAL A 172 10.65 -10.42 -14.99
N THR A 173 9.59 -10.15 -15.76
CA THR A 173 9.42 -10.77 -17.10
C THR A 173 10.23 -10.04 -18.17
N PRO A 174 10.55 -10.68 -19.32
CA PRO A 174 11.25 -10.02 -20.43
C PRO A 174 10.53 -8.77 -20.99
N GLU A 175 9.21 -8.69 -20.89
CA GLU A 175 8.44 -7.50 -21.26
C GLU A 175 8.64 -6.35 -20.27
N ASP A 176 8.80 -6.67 -18.98
CA ASP A 176 9.20 -5.70 -17.97
C ASP A 176 10.68 -5.29 -18.15
N GLU A 177 11.56 -6.19 -18.63
CA GLU A 177 12.94 -5.85 -19.04
C GLU A 177 12.96 -4.83 -20.20
N ALA A 178 12.04 -4.94 -21.16
CA ALA A 178 11.91 -3.97 -22.26
C ALA A 178 11.54 -2.57 -21.75
N ILE A 179 10.82 -2.48 -20.62
CA ILE A 179 10.46 -1.21 -19.96
C ILE A 179 11.64 -0.68 -19.12
N HIS A 180 12.64 -1.50 -18.80
CA HIS A 180 13.91 -1.11 -18.20
C HIS A 180 14.93 -0.53 -19.21
N HIS A 181 14.61 -0.42 -20.51
CA HIS A 181 15.39 0.35 -21.48
C HIS A 181 15.42 1.88 -21.25
N GLY A 182 15.06 2.34 -20.05
CA GLY A 182 15.48 3.64 -19.52
C GLY A 182 16.96 3.71 -19.13
N HIS A 183 17.76 2.66 -19.37
CA HIS A 183 19.19 2.59 -19.07
C HIS A 183 20.10 2.90 -20.28
N THR A 184 19.71 3.79 -21.19
CA THR A 184 20.64 4.40 -22.15
C THR A 184 21.01 5.81 -21.71
N SER A 185 22.22 6.28 -22.03
CA SER A 185 22.70 7.64 -21.77
C SER A 185 21.86 8.74 -22.44
N SER A 186 20.89 8.37 -23.26
CA SER A 186 20.01 9.23 -24.05
C SER A 186 18.56 9.26 -23.58
N SER A 187 18.14 8.45 -22.61
CA SER A 187 16.75 8.44 -22.13
C SER A 187 16.52 9.55 -21.10
N PRO A 188 15.66 10.56 -21.36
CA PRO A 188 15.48 11.67 -20.43
C PRO A 188 14.80 11.19 -19.15
N VAL A 189 15.49 11.33 -18.01
CA VAL A 189 14.91 11.14 -16.68
C VAL A 189 13.82 12.19 -16.45
N GLY A 190 12.56 11.87 -16.79
CA GLY A 190 11.44 12.80 -16.69
C GLY A 190 11.15 13.15 -15.22
N ALA A 191 11.25 14.44 -14.88
CA ALA A 191 10.89 14.93 -13.55
C ALA A 191 9.37 15.12 -13.49
N GLY A 192 8.68 14.24 -12.78
CA GLY A 192 7.27 14.39 -12.44
C GLY A 192 6.93 13.52 -11.25
N GLU A 193 6.60 14.14 -10.11
CA GLU A 193 6.37 13.43 -8.84
C GLU A 193 5.09 12.57 -8.84
N ASP A 194 4.20 12.74 -9.83
CA ASP A 194 2.80 12.26 -9.80
C ASP A 194 2.48 11.00 -10.64
N ALA A 195 3.49 10.39 -11.24
CA ALA A 195 3.32 9.08 -11.87
C ALA A 195 3.45 7.97 -10.82
N PRO A 196 2.49 7.02 -10.75
CA PRO A 196 2.31 6.16 -9.58
C PRO A 196 3.44 5.17 -9.34
N PHE A 197 4.08 4.66 -10.40
CA PHE A 197 5.19 3.69 -10.30
C PHE A 197 6.27 3.97 -11.36
N ARG A 198 6.85 5.16 -11.30
CA ARG A 198 8.05 5.52 -12.06
C ARG A 198 9.29 4.99 -11.33
N TRP A 199 9.66 3.75 -11.66
CA TRP A 199 10.96 3.16 -11.32
C TRP A 199 11.99 3.41 -12.43
N ASP A 200 11.94 4.54 -13.10
CA ASP A 200 13.06 5.05 -13.91
C ASP A 200 14.12 5.75 -13.03
N HIS A 201 13.81 5.98 -11.75
CA HIS A 201 14.72 6.55 -10.76
C HIS A 201 14.47 5.94 -9.37
N VAL A 202 15.48 6.03 -8.51
CA VAL A 202 15.33 5.73 -7.08
C VAL A 202 14.72 6.93 -6.35
N ARG A 203 13.82 6.65 -5.41
CA ARG A 203 13.25 7.63 -4.49
C ARG A 203 13.56 7.21 -3.06
N VAL A 204 14.48 7.93 -2.40
CA VAL A 204 14.72 7.76 -0.96
C VAL A 204 14.03 8.89 -0.20
N LYS A 205 12.98 8.57 0.56
CA LYS A 205 12.13 9.53 1.28
C LYS A 205 12.34 9.41 2.79
N LEU A 206 12.44 10.56 3.45
CA LEU A 206 12.37 10.63 4.92
C LEU A 206 10.90 10.71 5.33
N LYS A 207 10.51 9.91 6.32
CA LYS A 207 9.17 9.88 6.90
C LYS A 207 9.26 9.76 8.42
N LYS A 208 8.15 10.05 9.09
CA LYS A 208 8.00 9.80 10.54
C LYS A 208 7.93 8.31 10.85
N GLU A 209 7.35 7.55 9.93
CA GLU A 209 7.12 6.12 10.05
C GLU A 209 7.46 5.43 8.71
N ILE A 210 8.02 4.22 8.77
CA ILE A 210 8.28 3.40 7.58
C ILE A 210 6.99 2.74 7.04
N VAL A 211 5.98 2.64 7.90
CA VAL A 211 4.59 2.35 7.57
C VAL A 211 3.69 3.16 8.49
N THR A 212 2.87 4.04 7.90
CA THR A 212 2.08 5.02 8.67
C THR A 212 0.93 4.34 9.40
N PHE A 213 1.08 4.18 10.71
CA PHE A 213 0.07 3.66 11.63
C PHE A 213 -0.55 4.77 12.47
N GLY A 214 0.20 5.84 12.76
CA GLY A 214 -0.32 7.03 13.45
C GLY A 214 -0.37 6.94 14.98
N ASP A 215 0.19 5.87 15.56
CA ASP A 215 0.38 5.74 17.01
C ASP A 215 1.88 5.53 17.32
N PRO A 216 2.56 6.52 17.91
CA PRO A 216 3.99 6.44 18.22
C PRO A 216 4.31 5.52 19.41
N SER A 217 3.30 5.12 20.20
CA SER A 217 3.50 4.19 21.32
C SER A 217 3.74 2.74 20.87
N VAL A 218 3.34 2.43 19.64
CA VAL A 218 3.46 1.09 19.05
C VAL A 218 4.85 0.88 18.49
N MET A 219 5.61 0.03 19.17
CA MET A 219 7.00 -0.28 18.83
C MET A 219 7.17 -1.78 18.55
N PRO A 220 7.18 -2.20 17.26
CA PRO A 220 7.41 -3.60 16.88
C PRO A 220 8.74 -4.19 17.39
N THR A 221 9.72 -3.34 17.69
CA THR A 221 11.01 -3.75 18.28
C THR A 221 10.90 -4.22 19.73
N LYS A 222 9.83 -3.85 20.45
CA LYS A 222 9.60 -4.24 21.85
C LYS A 222 8.65 -5.42 21.98
N MET A 223 7.60 -5.43 21.18
CA MET A 223 6.53 -6.41 21.28
C MET A 223 5.88 -6.62 19.91
N VAL A 224 5.71 -7.88 19.51
CA VAL A 224 5.11 -8.27 18.23
C VAL A 224 4.38 -9.60 18.40
N GLY A 225 3.34 -9.82 17.60
CA GLY A 225 2.60 -11.09 17.59
C GLY A 225 3.46 -12.27 17.15
N LYS A 226 2.92 -13.48 17.33
CA LYS A 226 3.58 -14.72 16.93
C LYS A 226 3.59 -14.84 15.41
N TYR A 227 4.78 -15.03 14.84
CA TYR A 227 4.94 -15.33 13.42
C TYR A 227 4.47 -16.75 13.13
N VAL A 228 3.72 -16.90 12.03
CA VAL A 228 3.24 -18.19 11.53
C VAL A 228 3.76 -18.37 10.11
N LYS A 229 4.46 -19.48 9.86
CA LYS A 229 5.02 -19.78 8.55
C LYS A 229 3.90 -20.06 7.54
N PRO A 230 4.12 -19.80 6.24
CA PRO A 230 3.12 -20.12 5.21
C PRO A 230 2.55 -21.53 5.27
N ARG A 231 3.41 -22.53 5.53
CA ARG A 231 3.02 -23.95 5.63
C ARG A 231 2.06 -24.24 6.78
N ASP A 232 2.15 -23.49 7.88
CA ASP A 232 1.30 -23.66 9.06
C ASP A 232 0.07 -22.73 9.03
N TRP A 233 0.07 -21.75 8.12
CA TRP A 233 -0.94 -20.70 8.05
C TRP A 233 -2.34 -21.24 7.79
N ASN A 234 -2.49 -22.16 6.83
CA ASN A 234 -3.78 -22.72 6.45
C ASN A 234 -4.49 -23.39 7.61
N ALA A 235 -3.75 -24.11 8.47
CA ALA A 235 -4.32 -24.77 9.64
C ALA A 235 -4.89 -23.74 10.64
N LEU A 236 -4.15 -22.66 10.89
CA LEU A 236 -4.58 -21.59 11.78
C LEU A 236 -5.83 -20.86 11.27
N ILE A 237 -5.85 -20.48 9.99
CA ILE A 237 -6.99 -19.71 9.43
C ILE A 237 -8.21 -20.57 9.10
N SER A 238 -8.06 -21.90 9.07
CA SER A 238 -9.18 -22.83 8.92
C SER A 238 -9.95 -23.04 10.23
N ASP A 239 -9.32 -22.81 11.38
CA ASP A 239 -9.96 -22.88 12.69
C ASP A 239 -11.16 -21.90 12.75
N PRO A 240 -12.39 -22.37 13.07
CA PRO A 240 -13.55 -21.49 13.19
C PRO A 240 -13.41 -20.43 14.28
N GLU A 241 -12.63 -20.69 15.33
CA GLU A 241 -12.42 -19.78 16.47
C GLU A 241 -11.35 -18.71 16.21
N THR A 242 -10.62 -18.83 15.10
CA THR A 242 -9.64 -17.83 14.68
C THR A 242 -10.31 -16.73 13.87
N MET A 243 -10.27 -15.50 14.38
CA MET A 243 -10.63 -14.31 13.60
C MET A 243 -9.47 -13.96 12.65
N VAL A 244 -9.71 -14.11 11.35
CA VAL A 244 -8.75 -13.77 10.30
C VAL A 244 -9.00 -12.33 9.84
N ILE A 245 -8.01 -11.45 9.97
CA ILE A 245 -8.16 -10.01 9.66
C ILE A 245 -7.19 -9.63 8.55
N ASP A 246 -7.72 -9.07 7.47
CA ASP A 246 -6.92 -8.43 6.42
C ASP A 246 -6.54 -7.03 6.86
N VAL A 247 -5.26 -6.76 7.15
CA VAL A 247 -4.83 -5.43 7.61
C VAL A 247 -4.49 -4.49 6.45
N ARG A 248 -4.88 -4.85 5.22
CA ARG A 248 -4.67 -4.05 4.03
C ARG A 248 -5.78 -3.01 3.82
N ASN A 249 -5.55 -2.10 2.87
CA ASN A 249 -6.58 -1.15 2.48
C ASN A 249 -7.62 -1.84 1.57
N MET A 250 -8.84 -1.32 1.58
CA MET A 250 -9.98 -1.85 0.81
C MET A 250 -9.66 -2.11 -0.67
N TYR A 251 -8.87 -1.25 -1.33
CA TYR A 251 -8.51 -1.44 -2.75
C TYR A 251 -7.62 -2.66 -3.00
N GLU A 252 -6.85 -3.09 -1.98
CA GLU A 252 -6.01 -4.29 -2.04
C GLU A 252 -6.83 -5.55 -1.77
N ILE A 253 -7.81 -5.44 -0.87
CA ILE A 253 -8.73 -6.52 -0.50
C ILE A 253 -9.68 -6.84 -1.66
N ARG A 254 -10.13 -5.81 -2.38
CA ARG A 254 -11.03 -5.93 -3.53
C ARG A 254 -10.53 -6.91 -4.59
N ILE A 255 -9.22 -6.97 -4.82
CA ILE A 255 -8.66 -7.77 -5.91
C ILE A 255 -8.23 -9.18 -5.49
N GLY A 256 -8.19 -9.45 -4.19
CA GLY A 256 -7.91 -10.78 -3.66
C GLY A 256 -7.73 -10.76 -2.15
N LYS A 257 -8.07 -11.86 -1.48
CA LYS A 257 -8.00 -12.03 -0.02
C LYS A 257 -7.98 -13.50 0.36
N PHE A 258 -7.67 -13.80 1.63
CA PHE A 258 -7.88 -15.15 2.17
C PHE A 258 -9.36 -15.43 2.41
N LYS A 259 -9.77 -16.70 2.23
CA LYS A 259 -11.10 -17.18 2.60
C LYS A 259 -11.42 -16.82 4.06
N ARG A 260 -12.67 -16.39 4.29
CA ARG A 260 -13.19 -15.97 5.61
C ARG A 260 -12.52 -14.74 6.24
N ALA A 261 -11.56 -14.09 5.57
CA ALA A 261 -10.94 -12.89 6.11
C ALA A 261 -11.94 -11.74 6.26
N VAL A 262 -11.94 -11.15 7.47
CA VAL A 262 -12.65 -9.93 7.80
C VAL A 262 -11.98 -8.78 7.07
N ASP A 263 -12.80 -7.99 6.37
CA ASP A 263 -12.40 -6.73 5.73
C ASP A 263 -12.70 -5.57 6.69
N PRO A 264 -11.68 -4.85 7.20
CA PRO A 264 -11.88 -3.66 8.03
C PRO A 264 -12.52 -2.47 7.30
N CYS A 265 -12.68 -2.55 5.98
CA CYS A 265 -13.17 -1.48 5.12
C CYS A 265 -12.38 -0.17 5.25
N THR A 266 -11.08 -0.27 5.59
CA THR A 266 -10.23 0.92 5.78
C THR A 266 -9.63 1.38 4.45
N ASN A 267 -9.61 2.70 4.24
CA ASN A 267 -8.94 3.30 3.07
C ASN A 267 -7.47 3.69 3.36
N ALA A 268 -7.05 3.59 4.62
CA ALA A 268 -5.70 3.88 5.06
C ALA A 268 -5.39 3.09 6.35
N PHE A 269 -4.20 2.48 6.41
CA PHE A 269 -3.76 1.66 7.55
C PHE A 269 -3.82 2.40 8.91
N ARG A 270 -3.59 3.72 8.94
CA ARG A 270 -3.75 4.55 10.15
C ARG A 270 -5.16 4.53 10.78
N LYS A 271 -6.17 4.03 10.07
CA LYS A 271 -7.54 3.86 10.59
C LYS A 271 -7.76 2.52 11.27
N PHE A 272 -6.81 1.59 11.17
CA PHE A 272 -6.90 0.28 11.78
C PHE A 272 -7.07 0.32 13.31
N PRO A 273 -6.36 1.18 14.07
CA PRO A 273 -6.60 1.34 15.51
C PRO A 273 -8.05 1.67 15.85
N THR A 274 -8.62 2.66 15.15
CA THR A 274 -10.02 3.08 15.34
C THR A 274 -10.97 1.94 15.04
N TRP A 275 -10.73 1.19 13.95
CA TRP A 275 -11.54 0.02 13.62
C TRP A 275 -11.50 -1.04 14.72
N ILE A 276 -10.34 -1.37 15.28
CA ILE A 276 -10.24 -2.32 16.41
C ILE A 276 -11.04 -1.81 17.62
N ASP A 277 -10.87 -0.53 17.99
CA ASP A 277 -11.56 0.04 19.14
C ASP A 277 -13.09 -0.02 18.96
N GLU A 278 -13.60 0.24 17.75
CA GLU A 278 -15.02 0.13 17.41
C GLU A 278 -15.50 -1.33 17.39
N GLN A 279 -14.75 -2.27 16.79
CA GLN A 279 -15.16 -3.67 16.69
C GLN A 279 -15.28 -4.38 18.03
N PHE A 280 -14.43 -4.01 18.99
CA PHE A 280 -14.38 -4.64 20.31
C PHE A 280 -14.93 -3.74 21.41
N GLU A 281 -15.56 -2.62 21.06
CA GLU A 281 -16.13 -1.64 21.99
C GLU A 281 -15.15 -1.25 23.11
N MET A 282 -13.88 -1.05 22.73
CA MET A 282 -12.80 -0.71 23.64
C MET A 282 -12.98 0.73 24.10
N LYS A 283 -13.82 0.97 25.11
CA LYS A 283 -13.93 2.29 25.74
C LYS A 283 -12.55 2.70 26.24
N LYS A 284 -12.09 3.90 25.90
CA LYS A 284 -10.97 4.55 26.60
C LYS A 284 -11.38 4.71 28.06
N SER A 285 -10.78 3.92 28.93
CA SER A 285 -10.89 4.07 30.37
C SER A 285 -10.02 5.24 30.83
N GLU A 286 -10.30 6.46 30.35
CA GLU A 286 -9.63 7.68 30.82
C GLU A 286 -10.63 8.84 30.80
N GLU A 287 -11.47 8.88 31.83
CA GLU A 287 -12.00 10.07 32.51
C GLU A 287 -13.01 9.60 33.58
N SER A 288 -12.51 9.01 34.66
CA SER A 288 -13.24 8.85 35.93
C SER A 288 -12.23 8.77 37.06
N GLU A 289 -11.41 9.80 37.16
CA GLU A 289 -10.91 10.27 38.46
C GLU A 289 -11.38 11.72 38.58
N ASN A 290 -12.36 11.91 39.46
CA ASN A 290 -12.95 13.17 39.95
C ASN A 290 -14.43 13.38 39.62
N ALA A 291 -15.28 12.58 40.25
CA ALA A 291 -16.58 13.04 40.75
C ALA A 291 -17.00 12.17 41.93
N SER A 292 -16.43 12.45 43.10
CA SER A 292 -17.05 12.09 44.37
C SER A 292 -18.32 12.91 44.53
N THR A 293 -19.47 12.28 44.32
CA THR A 293 -20.70 12.73 44.98
C THR A 293 -21.51 11.50 45.33
N GLU A 294 -21.67 11.34 46.64
CA GLU A 294 -22.56 10.42 47.31
C GLU A 294 -24.00 10.61 46.81
N ASP A 295 -24.63 9.57 46.29
CA ASP A 295 -25.97 9.19 46.73
C ASP A 295 -26.26 7.73 46.38
N GLY A 296 -26.81 7.03 47.37
CA GLY A 296 -27.05 5.60 47.32
C GLY A 296 -28.29 5.26 46.51
N THR A 297 -28.12 4.49 45.44
CA THR A 297 -29.18 3.60 44.97
C THR A 297 -28.57 2.35 44.39
N HIS A 298 -28.62 1.26 45.16
CA HIS A 298 -28.29 -0.09 44.71
C HIS A 298 -29.30 -0.53 43.64
N MET A 299 -28.94 -0.39 42.36
CA MET A 299 -29.43 -1.26 41.31
C MET A 299 -28.33 -2.26 40.96
N GLN A 300 -28.57 -3.53 41.27
CA GLN A 300 -27.71 -4.64 40.88
C GLN A 300 -27.65 -4.69 39.35
N SER A 301 -26.51 -4.26 38.79
CA SER A 301 -26.19 -4.48 37.39
C SER A 301 -25.83 -5.95 37.22
N GLU A 302 -26.63 -6.66 36.42
CA GLU A 302 -26.41 -8.05 36.07
C GLU A 302 -25.06 -8.23 35.35
N ASN A 303 -24.20 -9.04 35.97
CA ASN A 303 -23.11 -9.83 35.36
C ASN A 303 -22.45 -9.26 34.09
N GLY A 304 -21.52 -8.32 34.29
CA GLY A 304 -20.50 -7.98 33.32
C GLY A 304 -19.54 -9.15 33.07
N LYS A 305 -19.93 -10.12 32.23
CA LYS A 305 -18.99 -11.08 31.65
C LYS A 305 -18.08 -10.28 30.70
N GLN A 306 -16.89 -9.92 31.18
CA GLN A 306 -15.81 -9.40 30.33
C GLN A 306 -15.67 -10.33 29.12
N LYS A 307 -16.09 -9.87 27.94
CA LYS A 307 -16.06 -10.68 26.72
C LYS A 307 -14.59 -11.01 26.44
N SER A 308 -14.26 -12.30 26.42
CA SER A 308 -12.90 -12.75 26.11
C SER A 308 -12.54 -12.31 24.69
N LEU A 309 -11.43 -11.59 24.54
CA LEU A 309 -10.92 -11.21 23.22
C LEU A 309 -10.54 -12.47 22.42
N PRO A 310 -10.89 -12.52 21.12
CA PRO A 310 -10.69 -13.71 20.31
C PRO A 310 -9.21 -13.93 19.98
N ARG A 311 -8.92 -15.14 19.51
CA ARG A 311 -7.69 -15.42 18.77
C ARG A 311 -7.74 -14.69 17.43
N VAL A 312 -6.66 -13.96 17.11
CA VAL A 312 -6.56 -13.16 15.90
C VAL A 312 -5.39 -13.64 15.05
N ALA A 313 -5.65 -13.87 13.77
CA ALA A 313 -4.64 -14.09 12.74
C ALA A 313 -4.68 -12.95 11.70
N MET A 314 -3.56 -12.27 11.50
CA MET A 314 -3.47 -11.12 10.59
C MET A 314 -2.51 -11.38 9.43
N TYR A 315 -2.81 -10.76 8.28
CA TYR A 315 -1.91 -10.79 7.14
C TYR A 315 -1.96 -9.47 6.37
N CYS A 316 -0.88 -9.20 5.63
CA CYS A 316 -0.81 -8.16 4.62
C CYS A 316 0.17 -8.60 3.53
N THR A 317 0.42 -7.74 2.53
CA THR A 317 1.27 -8.07 1.37
C THR A 317 2.61 -8.68 1.76
N GLY A 318 3.41 -7.98 2.58
CA GLY A 318 4.77 -8.41 2.95
C GLY A 318 5.06 -8.51 4.45
N GLY A 319 4.05 -8.37 5.32
CA GLY A 319 4.18 -8.52 6.78
C GLY A 319 4.37 -7.24 7.59
N ILE A 320 4.93 -6.16 7.03
CA ILE A 320 5.27 -4.93 7.79
C ILE A 320 4.09 -4.30 8.57
N ARG A 321 2.87 -4.30 8.00
CA ARG A 321 1.67 -3.79 8.69
C ARG A 321 1.26 -4.69 9.85
N CYS A 322 1.42 -6.00 9.70
CA CYS A 322 1.08 -6.97 10.74
C CYS A 322 1.98 -6.84 11.97
N GLU A 323 3.24 -6.41 11.80
CA GLU A 323 4.10 -6.16 12.95
C GLU A 323 3.58 -5.00 13.82
N LYS A 324 3.18 -3.87 13.21
CA LYS A 324 2.53 -2.78 13.95
C LYS A 324 1.16 -3.16 14.50
N ALA A 325 0.31 -3.74 13.67
CA ALA A 325 -1.04 -4.14 14.07
C ALA A 325 -1.00 -5.14 15.23
N SER A 326 -0.13 -6.16 15.17
CA SER A 326 -0.01 -7.14 16.25
C SER A 326 0.54 -6.55 17.54
N SER A 327 1.54 -5.67 17.46
CA SER A 327 2.05 -4.92 18.62
C SER A 327 0.93 -4.11 19.30
N PHE A 328 0.08 -3.46 18.52
CA PHE A 328 -1.09 -2.73 19.01
C PHE A 328 -2.17 -3.65 19.61
N LEU A 329 -2.49 -4.78 18.99
CA LEU A 329 -3.47 -5.72 19.56
C LEU A 329 -2.98 -6.28 20.92
N LEU A 330 -1.69 -6.61 21.02
CA LEU A 330 -1.11 -7.06 22.28
C LEU A 330 -1.19 -5.97 23.37
N SER A 331 -0.94 -4.70 23.04
CA SER A 331 -1.09 -3.59 24.00
C SER A 331 -2.54 -3.35 24.44
N LYS A 332 -3.51 -3.74 23.61
CA LYS A 332 -4.95 -3.75 23.92
C LYS A 332 -5.42 -4.98 24.69
N GLY A 333 -4.51 -5.89 25.06
CA GLY A 333 -4.81 -7.04 25.91
C GLY A 333 -5.22 -8.31 25.16
N PHE A 334 -5.12 -8.35 23.82
CA PHE A 334 -5.27 -9.60 23.09
C PHE A 334 -4.14 -10.55 23.47
N LYS A 335 -4.47 -11.78 23.85
CA LYS A 335 -3.46 -12.78 24.30
C LYS A 335 -2.93 -13.64 23.15
N GLU A 336 -3.76 -13.83 22.13
CA GLU A 336 -3.53 -14.75 21.03
C GLU A 336 -3.49 -13.99 19.70
N VAL A 337 -2.35 -13.36 19.43
CA VAL A 337 -2.14 -12.56 18.22
C VAL A 337 -1.09 -13.21 17.34
N TYR A 338 -1.51 -13.65 16.16
CA TYR A 338 -0.71 -14.33 15.15
C TYR A 338 -0.65 -13.52 13.86
N HIS A 339 0.41 -13.68 13.09
CA HIS A 339 0.51 -13.05 11.77
C HIS A 339 1.41 -13.83 10.81
N LEU A 340 1.05 -13.75 9.54
CA LEU A 340 1.70 -14.48 8.45
C LEU A 340 3.13 -13.97 8.23
N GLU A 341 4.10 -14.84 8.47
CA GLU A 341 5.52 -14.55 8.25
C GLU A 341 5.82 -14.35 6.76
N GLY A 342 6.36 -13.18 6.42
CA GLY A 342 6.61 -12.79 5.02
C GLY A 342 5.36 -12.36 4.25
N GLY A 343 4.18 -12.36 4.88
CA GLY A 343 2.93 -11.92 4.28
C GLY A 343 2.44 -12.81 3.12
N ILE A 344 1.48 -12.27 2.37
CA ILE A 344 0.84 -12.95 1.24
C ILE A 344 1.87 -13.36 0.19
N LEU A 345 2.89 -12.53 -0.08
CA LEU A 345 3.87 -12.85 -1.11
C LEU A 345 4.61 -14.14 -0.80
N LYS A 346 5.11 -14.30 0.42
CA LYS A 346 5.78 -15.54 0.83
C LYS A 346 4.84 -16.75 0.85
N TYR A 347 3.56 -16.53 1.12
CA TYR A 347 2.55 -17.58 1.01
C TYR A 347 2.34 -18.04 -0.44
N LEU A 348 2.21 -17.10 -1.39
CA LEU A 348 2.04 -17.40 -2.81
C LEU A 348 3.29 -18.03 -3.45
N GLU A 349 4.45 -17.85 -2.83
CA GLU A 349 5.71 -18.49 -3.20
C GLU A 349 5.81 -19.93 -2.68
N GLU A 350 5.49 -20.16 -1.40
CA GLU A 350 5.76 -21.44 -0.74
C GLU A 350 4.59 -22.44 -0.76
N VAL A 351 3.34 -21.97 -0.80
CA VAL A 351 2.15 -22.83 -0.68
C VAL A 351 1.61 -23.17 -2.07
N PRO A 352 1.50 -24.47 -2.43
CA PRO A 352 0.97 -24.86 -3.74
C PRO A 352 -0.44 -24.32 -4.00
N LYS A 353 -0.69 -23.88 -5.24
CA LYS A 353 -2.00 -23.31 -5.66
C LYS A 353 -3.19 -24.24 -5.33
N GLY A 354 -3.02 -25.55 -5.41
CA GLY A 354 -4.08 -26.53 -5.09
C GLY A 354 -4.47 -26.60 -3.61
N GLU A 355 -3.58 -26.20 -2.71
CA GLU A 355 -3.80 -26.16 -1.26
C GLU A 355 -4.11 -24.74 -0.75
N SER A 356 -4.09 -23.76 -1.66
CA SER A 356 -4.23 -22.34 -1.33
C SER A 356 -5.62 -21.99 -0.83
N LEU A 357 -5.68 -21.23 0.26
CA LEU A 357 -6.87 -20.54 0.74
C LEU A 357 -6.96 -19.07 0.27
N TRP A 358 -5.98 -18.61 -0.51
CA TRP A 358 -6.00 -17.31 -1.18
C TRP A 358 -6.91 -17.32 -2.40
N GLU A 359 -7.72 -16.27 -2.56
CA GLU A 359 -8.63 -16.04 -3.69
C GLU A 359 -8.26 -14.72 -4.38
N GLY A 360 -8.23 -14.71 -5.72
CA GLY A 360 -7.90 -13.53 -6.53
C GLY A 360 -6.39 -13.26 -6.64
N GLU A 361 -6.01 -12.01 -6.85
CA GLU A 361 -4.64 -11.55 -7.05
C GLU A 361 -4.15 -10.73 -5.85
N CYS A 362 -2.85 -10.75 -5.57
CA CYS A 362 -2.25 -9.97 -4.49
C CYS A 362 -1.74 -8.62 -4.99
N PHE A 363 -2.32 -7.52 -4.51
CA PHE A 363 -1.84 -6.17 -4.82
C PHE A 363 -0.38 -5.94 -4.36
N VAL A 364 0.43 -5.36 -5.24
CA VAL A 364 1.82 -4.96 -4.97
C VAL A 364 2.03 -3.48 -5.31
N PHE A 365 2.92 -2.82 -4.56
CA PHE A 365 3.18 -1.39 -4.64
C PHE A 365 4.24 -1.05 -5.69
N ASP A 366 4.13 -1.68 -6.85
CA ASP A 366 5.04 -1.51 -7.98
C ASP A 366 4.31 -1.61 -9.32
N LYS A 367 5.07 -1.57 -10.42
CA LYS A 367 4.53 -1.55 -11.78
C LYS A 367 3.66 -2.76 -12.12
N ARG A 368 3.89 -3.90 -11.47
CA ARG A 368 3.09 -5.11 -11.71
C ARG A 368 1.64 -4.93 -11.27
N VAL A 369 1.39 -4.02 -10.32
CA VAL A 369 0.08 -3.74 -9.69
C VAL A 369 -0.45 -4.90 -8.86
N SER A 370 -0.35 -6.12 -9.36
CA SER A 370 -0.73 -7.34 -8.68
C SER A 370 0.15 -8.52 -9.11
N VAL A 371 0.16 -9.56 -8.28
CA VAL A 371 0.80 -10.85 -8.57
C VAL A 371 -0.12 -12.01 -8.23
N GLU A 372 0.07 -13.13 -8.92
CA GLU A 372 -0.61 -14.40 -8.67
C GLU A 372 0.29 -15.39 -7.91
N HIS A 373 -0.18 -16.63 -7.78
CA HIS A 373 0.62 -17.77 -7.30
C HIS A 373 1.93 -17.91 -8.07
N GLY A 374 3.03 -18.19 -7.36
CA GLY A 374 4.38 -18.17 -7.93
C GLY A 374 4.96 -16.77 -8.16
N LEU A 375 4.32 -15.73 -7.63
CA LEU A 375 4.75 -14.32 -7.74
C LEU A 375 4.83 -13.79 -9.18
N VAL A 376 4.14 -14.45 -10.11
CA VAL A 376 4.02 -14.00 -11.50
C VAL A 376 3.10 -12.77 -11.60
N PRO A 377 3.35 -11.84 -12.53
CA PRO A 377 2.49 -10.66 -12.70
C PRO A 377 1.02 -11.03 -12.94
N GLY A 378 0.12 -10.31 -12.29
CA GLY A 378 -1.33 -10.47 -12.43
C GLY A 378 -1.92 -9.68 -13.60
N THR A 379 -3.25 -9.65 -13.66
CA THR A 379 -3.98 -9.02 -14.78
C THR A 379 -4.39 -7.58 -14.51
N HIS A 380 -4.43 -7.15 -13.25
CA HIS A 380 -4.88 -5.81 -12.88
C HIS A 380 -3.94 -4.73 -13.41
N LYS A 381 -4.52 -3.60 -13.79
CA LYS A 381 -3.77 -2.38 -14.13
C LYS A 381 -4.06 -1.30 -13.10
N LEU A 382 -3.30 -0.22 -13.14
CA LEU A 382 -3.51 0.90 -12.24
C LEU A 382 -4.36 1.98 -12.90
N CYS A 383 -5.39 2.44 -12.21
CA CYS A 383 -6.04 3.68 -12.58
C CYS A 383 -5.10 4.86 -12.31
N TYR A 384 -4.69 5.60 -13.34
CA TYR A 384 -3.87 6.80 -13.18
C TYR A 384 -4.60 7.93 -12.42
N GLY A 385 -5.93 7.86 -12.36
CA GLY A 385 -6.77 8.77 -11.65
C GLY A 385 -6.67 8.66 -10.13
N CYS A 386 -6.86 7.46 -9.58
CA CYS A 386 -6.92 7.23 -8.12
C CYS A 386 -5.81 6.33 -7.58
N LYS A 387 -4.96 5.80 -8.46
CA LYS A 387 -3.86 4.86 -8.15
C LYS A 387 -4.34 3.55 -7.50
N GLN A 388 -5.56 3.14 -7.79
CA GLN A 388 -6.10 1.86 -7.35
C GLN A 388 -6.06 0.82 -8.49
N PRO A 389 -6.00 -0.48 -8.16
CA PRO A 389 -6.05 -1.53 -9.15
C PRO A 389 -7.43 -1.59 -9.82
N ILE A 390 -7.46 -1.86 -11.11
CA ILE A 390 -8.65 -1.99 -11.95
C ILE A 390 -8.53 -3.26 -12.78
N SER A 391 -9.63 -3.98 -12.89
CA SER A 391 -9.75 -5.20 -13.72
C SER A 391 -10.01 -4.84 -15.19
N ASN A 392 -9.92 -5.83 -16.08
CA ASN A 392 -10.34 -5.68 -17.47
C ASN A 392 -11.85 -5.40 -17.58
N GLU A 393 -12.65 -5.92 -16.65
CA GLU A 393 -14.08 -5.67 -16.54
C GLU A 393 -14.36 -4.22 -16.14
N ASP A 394 -13.61 -3.65 -15.20
CA ASP A 394 -13.74 -2.26 -14.78
C ASP A 394 -13.49 -1.30 -15.94
N MET A 395 -12.57 -1.66 -16.85
CA MET A 395 -12.25 -0.86 -18.04
C MET A 395 -13.36 -0.87 -19.10
N LYS A 396 -14.37 -1.74 -18.98
CA LYS A 396 -15.54 -1.75 -19.87
C LYS A 396 -16.63 -0.78 -19.40
N SER A 397 -16.52 -0.21 -18.21
CA SER A 397 -17.48 0.74 -17.66
C SER A 397 -17.47 2.06 -18.43
N PRO A 398 -18.63 2.74 -18.61
CA PRO A 398 -18.67 4.10 -19.15
C PRO A 398 -17.96 5.14 -18.26
N GLU A 399 -17.66 4.80 -17.01
CA GLU A 399 -16.93 5.65 -16.06
C GLU A 399 -15.40 5.51 -16.18
N TRP A 400 -14.94 4.57 -17.01
CA TRP A 400 -13.53 4.40 -17.33
C TRP A 400 -13.09 5.36 -18.44
N GLU A 401 -12.06 6.14 -18.13
CA GLU A 401 -11.37 6.97 -19.10
C GLU A 401 -9.86 6.83 -18.85
N TYR A 402 -9.14 6.27 -19.83
CA TYR A 402 -7.72 5.97 -19.70
C TYR A 402 -6.93 7.22 -19.30
N GLY A 403 -6.08 7.10 -18.27
CA GLY A 403 -5.30 8.25 -17.75
C GLY A 403 -6.07 9.17 -16.78
N VAL A 404 -7.39 9.04 -16.65
CA VAL A 404 -8.27 10.06 -16.05
C VAL A 404 -9.03 9.56 -14.83
N SER A 405 -9.89 8.56 -15.05
CA SER A 405 -10.83 8.04 -14.03
C SER A 405 -11.16 6.57 -14.26
N CYS A 406 -11.68 5.94 -13.22
CA CYS A 406 -12.25 4.60 -13.23
C CYS A 406 -13.55 4.59 -12.44
N PRO A 407 -14.33 3.48 -12.46
CA PRO A 407 -15.60 3.38 -11.73
C PRO A 407 -15.49 3.75 -10.25
N TYR A 408 -14.35 3.43 -9.61
CA TYR A 408 -14.12 3.70 -8.20
C TYR A 408 -13.83 5.16 -7.84
N CYS A 409 -13.51 6.02 -8.83
CA CYS A 409 -13.14 7.41 -8.57
C CYS A 409 -13.82 8.42 -9.50
N PHE A 410 -14.66 7.96 -10.43
CA PHE A 410 -15.33 8.83 -11.38
C PHE A 410 -16.23 9.84 -10.67
N SER A 411 -17.02 9.39 -9.70
CA SER A 411 -17.93 10.22 -8.90
C SER A 411 -17.22 11.07 -7.85
N SER A 412 -16.07 10.62 -7.34
CA SER A 412 -15.33 11.34 -6.30
C SER A 412 -14.47 12.49 -6.82
N LYS A 413 -14.33 12.63 -8.14
CA LYS A 413 -13.48 13.62 -8.79
C LYS A 413 -14.30 14.72 -9.42
N SER A 414 -13.86 15.97 -9.25
CA SER A 414 -14.46 17.10 -9.97
C SER A 414 -14.10 17.05 -11.46
N GLU A 415 -14.91 17.71 -12.29
CA GLU A 415 -14.60 17.84 -13.73
C GLU A 415 -13.27 18.59 -13.95
N GLU A 416 -12.91 19.53 -13.09
CA GLU A 416 -11.60 20.20 -13.14
C GLU A 416 -10.45 19.20 -12.88
N GLU A 417 -10.61 18.29 -11.93
CA GLU A 417 -9.61 17.24 -11.67
C GLU A 417 -9.49 16.25 -12.82
N LYS A 418 -10.61 15.91 -13.46
CA LYS A 418 -10.63 15.06 -14.66
C LYS A 418 -9.97 15.78 -15.84
N GLU A 419 -10.26 17.05 -16.06
CA GLU A 419 -9.65 17.82 -17.16
C GLU A 419 -8.14 18.01 -16.96
N ARG A 420 -7.68 18.24 -15.72
CA ARG A 420 -6.24 18.24 -15.42
C ARG A 420 -5.60 16.88 -15.71
N ALA A 421 -6.31 15.78 -15.46
CA ALA A 421 -5.81 14.45 -15.79
C ALA A 421 -5.75 14.21 -17.30
N ARG A 422 -6.78 14.59 -18.06
CA ARG A 422 -6.77 14.56 -19.53
C ARG A 422 -5.63 15.37 -20.11
N ALA A 423 -5.41 16.58 -19.60
CA ALA A 423 -4.30 17.44 -20.03
C ALA A 423 -2.94 16.78 -19.80
N ARG A 424 -2.73 16.14 -18.64
CA ARG A 424 -1.49 15.37 -18.38
C ARG A 424 -1.36 14.17 -19.32
N GLN A 425 -2.47 13.48 -19.60
CA GLN A 425 -2.48 12.33 -20.50
C GLN A 425 -2.11 12.74 -21.93
N ARG A 426 -2.69 13.82 -22.45
CA ARG A 426 -2.33 14.41 -23.75
C ARG A 426 -0.84 14.79 -23.81
N GLN A 427 -0.29 15.38 -22.75
CA GLN A 427 1.15 15.68 -22.69
C GLN A 427 2.01 14.42 -22.75
N PHE A 428 1.63 13.36 -22.03
CA PHE A 428 2.35 12.10 -22.05
C PHE A 428 2.29 11.42 -23.42
N GLU A 429 1.13 11.37 -24.06
CA GLU A 429 0.95 10.81 -25.41
C GLU A 429 1.76 11.58 -26.46
N THR A 430 1.82 12.91 -26.32
CA THR A 430 2.56 13.76 -27.27
C THR A 430 4.07 13.63 -27.11
N TRP A 431 4.58 13.58 -25.87
CA TRP A 431 6.01 13.76 -25.59
C TRP A 431 6.71 12.57 -24.93
N GLY A 432 5.96 11.53 -24.54
CA GLY A 432 6.46 10.43 -23.68
C GLY A 432 6.76 10.85 -22.24
N ILE A 433 6.68 12.15 -21.91
CA ILE A 433 6.93 12.72 -20.59
C ILE A 433 5.94 13.84 -20.26
N ILE A 434 5.50 13.88 -19.00
CA ILE A 434 4.62 14.95 -18.50
C ILE A 434 5.43 16.26 -18.45
N GLY A 435 4.86 17.34 -18.99
CA GLY A 435 5.52 18.66 -19.09
C GLY A 435 6.38 18.88 -20.34
N GLY A 436 6.43 17.91 -21.28
CA GLY A 436 7.20 18.02 -22.52
C GLY A 436 8.73 18.02 -22.32
N PRO A 437 9.53 18.25 -23.38
CA PRO A 437 10.99 18.24 -23.31
C PRO A 437 11.56 19.21 -22.26
N ASP A 438 10.86 20.32 -21.99
CA ASP A 438 11.26 21.34 -21.02
C ASP A 438 10.78 21.08 -19.58
N LYS A 439 10.11 19.94 -19.32
CA LYS A 439 9.62 19.48 -18.01
C LYS A 439 8.80 20.53 -17.24
N GLY A 440 8.08 21.40 -17.95
CA GLY A 440 7.32 22.48 -17.34
C GLY A 440 8.14 23.56 -16.62
N ARG A 441 9.46 23.68 -16.87
CA ARG A 441 10.23 24.84 -16.41
C ARG A 441 9.73 26.08 -17.15
N ARG A 442 9.21 27.07 -16.42
CA ARG A 442 8.98 28.41 -17.00
C ARG A 442 10.33 28.91 -17.51
N ASN A 443 10.40 29.26 -18.79
CA ASN A 443 11.55 29.93 -19.37
C ASN A 443 11.83 31.21 -18.53
N PRO A 444 12.99 31.34 -17.86
CA PRO A 444 13.25 32.47 -16.97
C PRO A 444 13.34 33.81 -17.72
N ASN A 445 13.47 33.77 -19.04
CA ASN A 445 13.39 34.94 -19.90
C ASN A 445 12.19 34.78 -20.86
N PRO A 446 11.02 35.37 -20.56
CA PRO A 446 10.07 35.64 -21.62
C PRO A 446 10.76 36.65 -22.54
N VAL A 447 11.17 36.21 -23.73
CA VAL A 447 11.63 37.13 -24.77
C VAL A 447 10.46 38.07 -25.03
N LYS A 448 10.54 39.28 -24.47
CA LYS A 448 9.67 40.39 -24.85
C LYS A 448 10.03 40.71 -26.30
N PHE A 449 9.26 40.20 -27.24
CA PHE A 449 9.21 40.79 -28.56
C PHE A 449 8.55 42.17 -28.39
N SER A 450 9.39 43.21 -28.32
CA SER A 450 9.00 44.58 -28.63
C SER A 450 8.52 44.60 -30.08
N GLY A 451 7.33 45.15 -30.28
CA GLY A 451 6.56 44.99 -31.50
C GLY A 451 7.21 45.62 -32.73
N GLU A 452 6.81 45.09 -33.88
CA GLU A 452 6.24 45.90 -34.96
C GLU A 452 5.33 45.01 -35.81
N ASP A 453 4.37 45.69 -36.42
CA ASP A 453 3.15 45.25 -37.09
C ASP A 453 3.36 44.15 -38.13
N ASP A 454 2.54 43.09 -38.10
CA ASP A 454 2.00 42.56 -39.37
C ASP A 454 0.70 41.77 -39.15
N SER A 455 -0.39 42.46 -39.46
CA SER A 455 -1.69 41.90 -39.74
C SER A 455 -1.63 40.77 -40.78
N LYS A 456 -1.58 39.50 -40.35
CA LYS A 456 -2.02 38.34 -41.16
C LYS A 456 -2.23 37.07 -40.33
N SER A 457 -3.50 36.84 -40.03
CA SER A 457 -4.17 35.53 -39.90
C SER A 457 -3.30 34.31 -39.56
N ARG A 458 -3.35 33.86 -38.30
CA ARG A 458 -3.30 32.44 -37.99
C ARG A 458 -4.51 32.08 -37.14
N ARG A 459 -5.53 31.55 -37.83
CA ARG A 459 -6.61 30.78 -37.23
C ARG A 459 -5.98 29.62 -36.48
N PHE A 460 -6.23 29.52 -35.18
CA PHE A 460 -6.18 28.24 -34.47
C PHE A 460 -7.31 27.37 -35.02
N PRO A 461 -7.07 26.15 -35.52
CA PRO A 461 -8.14 25.20 -35.68
C PRO A 461 -8.44 24.60 -34.30
N ASN A 462 -9.54 25.05 -33.71
CA ASN A 462 -10.34 24.21 -32.82
C ASN A 462 -10.87 23.01 -33.62
N SER A 463 -11.08 21.88 -32.94
CA SER A 463 -11.65 20.60 -33.41
C SER A 463 -10.74 19.81 -34.37
N ILE A 464 -10.50 18.51 -34.19
CA ILE A 464 -11.38 17.41 -33.75
C ILE A 464 -10.64 16.48 -32.78
#